data_AF-A0A2N3B8W7-F1
#
_entry.id   AF-A0A2N3B8W7-F1
#
_cell.length_a   1.000
_cell.length_b   1.000
_cell.length_c   1.000
_cell.angle_alpha   90.00
_cell.angle_beta   90.00
_cell.angle_gamma   90.00
#
_symmetry.space_group_name_H-M   'P 1'
#
loop_
_entity.id
_entity.type
_entity.pdbx_description
1 polymer ?
#
loop_
_entity_poly.entity_id
_entity_poly.type
_entity_poly.pdbx_seq_one_letter_code
_entity_poly.pdbx_strand_id
1 'polypeptide(L)'
;MTISNQKAFDSILSMAQNMLRLAAERAQSPVTPEMIEKELTKLSIMMEDDFALVDRDALVDELIRRSSRTVGENATLSSGEDHVAWLDAERKKGWTYWQRYSEYMEARIPWTALDALDVATDEVLSQLEDPTREGAWDRRGLVVGHVQSGKTGNYTGLICKAADAGYKIIIVLAGLHNNLRAQTQIRLDEGFLGFATIADADELPAVGVGLIDKDMSVRPNAATNRSEKGDFNTAVAARMNISPEQRPWLFVVKKNKTVLERLLHWIRNRVANHVDPETGRKLVTNLPLLVIDDESDHGSVDTGEDVVDEFGNPDLEHEPKTINRLIRSILHHFSRKAYVGYTATPFANIFIHDRGETQEHGPDLFPAAFITSLAAPSNYVGPGRVFGSASSTPEDLPLVRPLLDDEFQPWMPPRHKNGYRPR
;
A
#
# COMPACT_ATOMS: atom_id res chain seq x y z
N MET A 1 6.88 -18.30 -22.83
CA MET A 1 8.20 -18.50 -22.19
C MET A 1 8.08 -19.57 -21.12
N THR A 2 9.08 -20.44 -20.95
CA THR A 2 9.15 -21.36 -19.81
C THR A 2 9.47 -20.57 -18.53
N ILE A 3 9.23 -21.15 -17.35
CA ILE A 3 9.56 -20.52 -16.06
C ILE A 3 11.06 -20.18 -15.97
N SER A 4 11.92 -21.02 -16.53
CA SER A 4 13.38 -20.79 -16.59
C SER A 4 13.73 -19.56 -17.41
N ASN A 5 13.09 -19.38 -18.57
CA ASN A 5 13.36 -18.24 -19.45
C ASN A 5 12.88 -16.92 -18.84
N GLN A 6 11.75 -16.92 -18.11
CA GLN A 6 11.29 -15.72 -17.41
C GLN A 6 12.24 -15.30 -16.30
N LYS A 7 12.77 -16.25 -15.53
CA LYS A 7 13.73 -15.95 -14.46
C LYS A 7 15.03 -15.36 -15.01
N ALA A 8 15.56 -15.93 -16.11
CA ALA A 8 16.72 -15.38 -16.80
C ALA A 8 16.45 -13.96 -17.32
N PHE A 9 15.27 -13.75 -17.93
CA PHE A 9 14.85 -12.44 -18.42
C PHE A 9 14.79 -11.38 -17.30
N ASP A 10 14.11 -11.68 -16.19
CA ASP A 10 13.97 -10.75 -15.07
C ASP A 10 15.33 -10.42 -14.41
N SER A 11 16.22 -11.42 -14.32
CA SER A 11 17.58 -11.24 -13.77
C SER A 11 18.43 -10.32 -14.66
N ILE A 12 18.45 -10.57 -15.96
CA ILE A 12 19.20 -9.73 -16.92
C ILE A 12 18.62 -8.31 -16.93
N LEU A 13 17.29 -8.18 -16.89
CA LEU A 13 16.61 -6.89 -16.90
C LEU A 13 16.96 -6.04 -15.68
N SER A 14 16.92 -6.60 -14.46
CA SER A 14 17.30 -5.89 -13.23
C SER A 14 18.78 -5.46 -13.28
N MET A 15 19.70 -6.34 -13.68
CA MET A 15 21.12 -5.98 -13.81
C MET A 15 21.35 -4.89 -14.86
N ALA A 16 20.70 -4.99 -16.02
CA ALA A 16 20.79 -3.99 -17.08
C ALA A 16 20.29 -2.63 -16.61
N GLN A 17 19.15 -2.58 -15.91
CA GLN A 17 18.62 -1.34 -15.34
C GLN A 17 19.60 -0.68 -14.37
N ASN A 18 20.22 -1.47 -13.48
CA ASN A 18 21.20 -0.95 -12.52
C ASN A 18 22.47 -0.44 -13.22
N MET A 19 22.97 -1.15 -14.24
CA MET A 19 24.11 -0.69 -15.04
C MET A 19 23.78 0.58 -15.82
N LEU A 20 22.57 0.69 -16.38
CA LEU A 20 22.11 1.85 -17.12
C LEU A 20 21.91 3.07 -16.23
N ARG A 21 21.38 2.88 -15.01
CA ARG A 21 21.29 3.93 -14.00
C ARG A 21 22.68 4.52 -13.71
N LEU A 22 23.64 3.66 -13.36
CA LEU A 22 25.02 4.09 -13.07
C LEU A 22 25.70 4.76 -14.27
N ALA A 23 25.43 4.25 -15.49
CA ALA A 23 25.97 4.84 -16.72
C ALA A 23 25.38 6.23 -16.99
N ALA A 24 24.07 6.39 -16.82
CA ALA A 24 23.35 7.66 -16.98
C ALA A 24 23.79 8.70 -15.94
N GLU A 25 23.92 8.30 -14.67
CA GLU A 25 24.42 9.16 -13.58
C GLU A 25 25.85 9.66 -13.87
N ARG A 26 26.75 8.76 -14.30
CA ARG A 26 28.14 9.13 -14.66
C ARG A 26 28.21 10.05 -15.87
N ALA A 27 27.33 9.86 -16.85
CA ALA A 27 27.27 10.66 -18.06
C ALA A 27 26.49 11.98 -17.87
N GLN A 28 25.75 12.12 -16.77
CA GLN A 28 24.78 13.20 -16.55
C GLN A 28 23.81 13.36 -17.72
N SER A 29 23.38 12.25 -18.32
CA SER A 29 22.50 12.23 -19.48
C SER A 29 21.36 11.21 -19.29
N PRO A 30 20.21 11.39 -19.96
CA PRO A 30 19.20 10.33 -20.06
C PRO A 30 19.80 9.05 -20.64
N VAL A 31 19.17 7.92 -20.32
CA VAL A 31 19.53 6.63 -20.92
C VAL A 31 19.26 6.69 -22.43
N THR A 32 20.28 6.39 -23.24
CA THR A 32 20.17 6.35 -24.70
C THR A 32 20.14 4.91 -25.22
N PRO A 33 19.63 4.66 -26.45
CA PRO A 33 19.70 3.34 -27.07
C PRO A 33 21.13 2.79 -27.14
N GLU A 34 22.13 3.64 -27.39
CA GLU A 34 23.54 3.22 -27.41
C GLU A 34 24.03 2.76 -26.04
N MET A 35 23.57 3.38 -24.95
CA MET A 35 23.85 2.91 -23.59
C MET A 35 23.23 1.54 -23.35
N ILE A 36 21.97 1.35 -23.75
CA ILE A 36 21.26 0.06 -23.62
C ILE A 36 22.03 -1.04 -24.34
N GLU A 37 22.36 -0.82 -25.60
CA GLU A 37 23.14 -1.75 -26.43
C GLU A 37 24.48 -2.09 -25.76
N LYS A 38 25.22 -1.08 -25.31
CA LYS A 38 26.52 -1.25 -24.67
C LYS A 38 26.45 -2.08 -23.39
N GLU A 39 25.51 -1.79 -22.50
CA GLU A 39 25.39 -2.52 -21.22
C GLU A 39 24.86 -3.94 -21.44
N LEU A 40 23.94 -4.15 -22.40
CA LEU A 40 23.49 -5.50 -22.78
C LEU A 40 24.61 -6.33 -23.41
N THR A 41 25.49 -5.76 -24.22
CA THR A 41 26.66 -6.49 -24.76
C THR A 41 27.61 -6.96 -23.65
N LYS A 42 27.77 -6.17 -22.58
CA LYS A 42 28.57 -6.62 -21.42
C LYS A 42 27.88 -7.79 -20.72
N LEU A 43 26.57 -7.68 -20.49
CA LEU A 43 25.79 -8.73 -19.84
C LEU A 43 25.73 -10.01 -20.67
N SER A 44 25.66 -9.93 -22.00
CA SER A 44 25.70 -11.12 -22.86
C SER A 44 27.01 -11.89 -22.76
N ILE A 45 28.11 -11.22 -22.41
CA ILE A 45 29.41 -11.86 -22.17
C ILE A 45 29.47 -12.41 -20.74
N MET A 46 28.95 -11.69 -19.75
CA MET A 46 29.00 -12.08 -18.34
C MET A 46 28.02 -13.20 -17.98
N MET A 47 26.90 -13.30 -18.70
CA MET A 47 25.78 -14.20 -18.41
C MET A 47 25.39 -15.00 -19.67
N GLU A 48 26.37 -15.56 -20.38
CA GLU A 48 26.18 -16.21 -21.69
C GLU A 48 25.02 -17.24 -21.69
N ASP A 49 24.98 -18.12 -20.69
CA ASP A 49 23.95 -19.16 -20.57
C ASP A 49 22.54 -18.59 -20.39
N ASP A 50 22.37 -17.58 -19.53
CA ASP A 50 21.07 -16.94 -19.29
C ASP A 50 20.64 -16.10 -20.50
N PHE A 51 21.59 -15.43 -21.15
CA PHE A 51 21.34 -14.60 -22.33
C PHE A 51 20.91 -15.44 -23.54
N ALA A 52 21.35 -16.69 -23.62
CA ALA A 52 20.92 -17.65 -24.65
C ALA A 52 19.44 -18.08 -24.51
N LEU A 53 18.84 -17.90 -23.32
CA LEU A 53 17.47 -18.31 -23.03
C LEU A 53 16.42 -17.22 -23.29
N VAL A 54 16.85 -15.99 -23.58
CA VAL A 54 16.00 -14.81 -23.62
C VAL A 54 16.02 -14.13 -24.99
N ASP A 55 14.92 -13.45 -25.31
CA ASP A 55 14.82 -12.63 -26.51
C ASP A 55 15.46 -11.25 -26.25
N ARG A 56 16.57 -10.99 -26.94
CA ARG A 56 17.32 -9.74 -26.81
C ARG A 56 16.51 -8.53 -27.27
N ASP A 57 15.74 -8.66 -28.35
CA ASP A 57 14.97 -7.54 -28.88
C ASP A 57 13.86 -7.16 -27.89
N ALA A 58 13.22 -8.17 -27.27
CA ALA A 58 12.27 -7.94 -26.19
C ALA A 58 12.90 -7.25 -24.95
N LEU A 59 14.16 -7.57 -24.61
CA LEU A 59 14.89 -6.87 -23.54
C LEU A 59 15.17 -5.41 -23.89
N VAL A 60 15.63 -5.14 -25.12
CA VAL A 60 15.90 -3.78 -25.61
C VAL A 60 14.61 -2.95 -25.58
N ASP A 61 13.51 -3.48 -26.14
CA ASP A 61 12.21 -2.82 -26.16
C ASP A 61 11.72 -2.49 -24.75
N GLU A 62 11.86 -3.44 -23.81
CA GLU A 62 11.45 -3.25 -22.42
C GLU A 62 12.32 -2.19 -21.71
N LEU A 63 13.63 -2.18 -21.93
CA LEU A 63 14.55 -1.19 -21.37
C LEU A 63 14.29 0.21 -21.92
N ILE A 64 14.06 0.35 -23.23
CA ILE A 64 13.65 1.61 -23.85
C ILE A 64 12.35 2.08 -23.17
N ARG A 65 11.33 1.21 -23.13
CA ARG A 65 10.03 1.52 -22.53
C ARG A 65 10.14 1.95 -21.06
N ARG A 66 11.05 1.37 -20.27
CA ARG A 66 11.30 1.77 -18.88
C ARG A 66 12.06 3.10 -18.79
N SER A 67 13.04 3.31 -19.65
CA SER A 67 13.89 4.51 -19.64
C SER A 67 13.18 5.79 -20.08
N SER A 68 12.14 5.69 -20.92
CA SER A 68 11.34 6.85 -21.37
C SER A 68 10.34 7.37 -20.33
N ARG A 69 10.32 6.81 -19.11
CA ARG A 69 9.34 7.17 -18.07
C ARG A 69 9.92 8.08 -17.01
N THR A 70 9.17 9.14 -16.72
CA THR A 70 9.46 10.08 -15.64
C THR A 70 8.33 10.05 -14.62
N VAL A 71 8.67 10.33 -13.36
CA VAL A 71 7.72 10.55 -12.27
C VAL A 71 7.96 11.96 -11.75
N GLY A 72 6.90 12.73 -11.54
CA GLY A 72 7.00 14.08 -10.97
C GLY A 72 7.34 14.05 -9.47
N GLU A 73 7.44 15.23 -8.87
CA GLU A 73 7.61 15.37 -7.41
C GLU A 73 6.27 15.27 -6.69
N ASN A 74 6.28 14.69 -5.49
CA ASN A 74 5.10 14.66 -4.62
C ASN A 74 4.84 16.05 -4.03
N ALA A 75 3.60 16.31 -3.66
CA ALA A 75 3.23 17.52 -2.94
C ALA A 75 2.68 17.14 -1.56
N THR A 76 3.30 17.63 -0.49
CA THR A 76 2.90 17.32 0.88
C THR A 76 2.51 18.58 1.65
N LEU A 77 1.30 18.57 2.21
CA LEU A 77 0.87 19.48 3.27
C LEU A 77 1.11 18.78 4.60
N SER A 78 1.75 19.44 5.57
CA SER A 78 2.07 18.83 6.87
C SER A 78 1.86 19.80 8.04
N SER A 79 1.55 19.24 9.20
CA SER A 79 1.52 19.91 10.50
C SER A 79 2.65 19.37 11.38
N GLY A 80 3.43 20.28 11.95
CA GLY A 80 4.51 19.97 12.90
C GLY A 80 4.04 19.83 14.35
N GLU A 81 2.74 19.93 14.62
CA GLU A 81 2.20 19.77 15.96
C GLU A 81 2.45 18.35 16.52
N ASP A 82 3.02 18.29 17.73
CA ASP A 82 3.46 17.08 18.41
C ASP A 82 4.35 16.13 17.56
N HIS A 83 5.03 16.67 16.54
CA HIS A 83 5.90 15.92 15.65
C HIS A 83 7.38 16.10 15.98
N VAL A 84 8.14 15.00 16.01
CA VAL A 84 9.59 15.03 16.13
C VAL A 84 10.21 14.38 14.90
N ALA A 85 10.96 15.16 14.12
CA ALA A 85 11.70 14.63 12.98
C ALA A 85 12.70 13.56 13.43
N TRP A 86 12.60 12.37 12.85
CA TRP A 86 13.31 11.18 13.32
C TRP A 86 13.92 10.32 12.22
N LEU A 87 13.41 10.37 10.99
CA LEU A 87 13.85 9.50 9.91
C LEU A 87 15.10 10.05 9.23
N ASP A 88 16.25 9.44 9.52
CA ASP A 88 17.54 9.76 8.91
C ASP A 88 18.22 8.51 8.33
N ALA A 89 19.41 8.68 7.76
CA ALA A 89 20.17 7.58 7.17
C ALA A 89 20.61 6.52 8.21
N GLU A 90 20.79 6.91 9.48
CA GLU A 90 21.15 5.97 10.55
C GLU A 90 19.96 5.08 10.92
N ARG A 91 18.74 5.64 11.02
CA ARG A 91 17.52 4.85 11.28
C ARG A 91 17.23 3.84 10.17
N LYS A 92 17.72 4.09 8.95
CA LYS A 92 17.56 3.21 7.77
C LYS A 92 18.56 2.05 7.71
N LYS A 93 19.60 2.05 8.54
CA LYS A 93 20.63 0.99 8.51
C LYS A 93 20.04 -0.35 8.94
N GLY A 94 20.36 -1.39 8.17
CA GLY A 94 19.96 -2.77 8.47
C GLY A 94 18.49 -3.09 8.16
N TRP A 95 17.79 -2.21 7.45
CA TRP A 95 16.43 -2.47 6.99
C TRP A 95 16.37 -3.70 6.10
N THR A 96 15.50 -4.65 6.45
CA THR A 96 15.40 -5.96 5.81
C THR A 96 14.10 -6.09 5.02
N TYR A 97 12.97 -5.56 5.52
CA TYR A 97 11.70 -5.62 4.80
C TYR A 97 11.71 -4.75 3.55
N TRP A 98 12.17 -3.50 3.67
CA TRP A 98 12.27 -2.58 2.54
C TRP A 98 13.24 -3.08 1.48
N GLN A 99 14.42 -3.56 1.88
CA GLN A 99 15.41 -4.09 0.93
C GLN A 99 14.79 -5.18 0.05
N ARG A 100 14.18 -6.20 0.66
CA ARG A 100 13.56 -7.31 -0.10
C ARG A 100 12.42 -6.84 -0.99
N TYR A 101 11.61 -5.89 -0.51
CA TYR A 101 10.53 -5.33 -1.32
C TYR A 101 11.07 -4.51 -2.50
N SER A 102 12.13 -3.73 -2.31
CA SER A 102 12.77 -2.96 -3.37
C SER A 102 13.36 -3.89 -4.45
N GLU A 103 14.08 -4.94 -4.06
CA GLU A 103 14.60 -5.96 -4.97
C GLU A 103 13.47 -6.70 -5.72
N TYR A 104 12.35 -7.00 -5.03
CA TYR A 104 11.16 -7.58 -5.67
C TYR A 104 10.55 -6.64 -6.71
N MET A 105 10.58 -5.34 -6.46
CA MET A 105 10.03 -4.32 -7.35
C MET A 105 10.95 -3.97 -8.52
N GLU A 106 12.28 -4.08 -8.39
CA GLU A 106 13.25 -3.78 -9.46
C GLU A 106 12.92 -4.48 -10.78
N ALA A 107 12.59 -5.77 -10.74
CA ALA A 107 12.22 -6.52 -11.93
C ALA A 107 10.85 -6.10 -12.52
N ARG A 108 9.99 -5.44 -11.74
CA ARG A 108 8.57 -5.19 -12.09
C ARG A 108 8.29 -3.78 -12.55
N ILE A 109 9.08 -2.80 -12.12
CA ILE A 109 8.86 -1.39 -12.43
C ILE A 109 10.15 -0.72 -12.94
N PRO A 110 10.04 0.40 -13.68
CA PRO A 110 11.19 1.23 -13.99
C PRO A 110 11.94 1.67 -12.73
N TRP A 111 13.27 1.81 -12.82
CA TRP A 111 14.09 2.25 -11.69
C TRP A 111 13.70 3.65 -11.22
N THR A 112 13.32 4.56 -12.14
CA THR A 112 12.79 5.89 -11.80
C THR A 112 11.51 5.82 -10.96
N ALA A 113 10.65 4.82 -11.23
CA ALA A 113 9.44 4.59 -10.44
C ALA A 113 9.76 3.94 -9.09
N LEU A 114 10.80 3.10 -9.02
CA LEU A 114 11.27 2.53 -7.75
C LEU A 114 11.91 3.60 -6.85
N ASP A 115 12.76 4.47 -7.39
CA ASP A 115 13.33 5.60 -6.65
C ASP A 115 12.21 6.55 -6.16
N ALA A 116 11.21 6.84 -7.00
CA ALA A 116 10.07 7.65 -6.58
C ALA A 116 9.23 6.97 -5.49
N LEU A 117 9.08 5.64 -5.55
CA LEU A 117 8.43 4.85 -4.50
C LEU A 117 9.23 4.91 -3.19
N ASP A 118 10.55 4.80 -3.25
CA ASP A 118 11.46 4.94 -2.11
C ASP A 118 11.27 6.29 -1.43
N VAL A 119 11.42 7.38 -2.20
CA VAL A 119 11.26 8.76 -1.72
C VAL A 119 9.87 8.99 -1.15
N ALA A 120 8.81 8.63 -1.88
CA ALA A 120 7.44 8.83 -1.43
C ALA A 120 7.12 8.10 -0.12
N THR A 121 7.64 6.89 0.06
CA THR A 121 7.40 6.12 1.28
C THR A 121 8.26 6.61 2.45
N ASP A 122 9.44 7.17 2.19
CA ASP A 122 10.23 7.88 3.20
C ASP A 122 9.56 9.18 3.65
N GLU A 123 9.03 9.96 2.70
CA GLU A 123 8.27 11.18 3.00
C GLU A 123 7.09 10.85 3.91
N VAL A 124 6.27 9.86 3.55
CA VAL A 124 5.11 9.45 4.38
C VAL A 124 5.55 8.91 5.75
N LEU A 125 6.57 8.05 5.80
CA LEU A 125 7.06 7.50 7.07
C LEU A 125 7.67 8.59 7.97
N SER A 126 8.37 9.56 7.40
CA SER A 126 8.93 10.69 8.14
C SER A 126 7.87 11.55 8.80
N GLN A 127 6.65 11.57 8.26
CA GLN A 127 5.51 12.24 8.86
C GLN A 127 4.83 11.40 9.96
N LEU A 128 5.18 10.13 10.14
CA LEU A 128 4.77 9.38 11.33
C LEU A 128 5.75 9.66 12.49
N GLU A 129 5.50 9.12 13.68
CA GLU A 129 6.47 9.20 14.78
C GLU A 129 7.41 8.01 14.81
N ASP A 130 8.60 8.21 15.38
CA ASP A 130 9.50 7.09 15.67
C ASP A 130 8.79 6.09 16.61
N PRO A 131 8.61 4.82 16.24
CA PRO A 131 7.98 3.81 17.09
C PRO A 131 8.71 3.60 18.43
N THR A 132 9.98 3.99 18.51
CA THR A 132 10.80 3.95 19.73
C THR A 132 10.65 5.19 20.62
N ARG A 133 10.04 6.28 20.13
CA ARG A 133 9.76 7.50 20.91
C ARG A 133 8.93 7.14 22.14
N GLU A 134 9.38 7.61 23.30
CA GLU A 134 8.66 7.47 24.55
C GLU A 134 7.39 8.32 24.59
N GLY A 135 6.46 7.93 25.47
CA GLY A 135 5.15 8.59 25.58
C GLY A 135 4.11 8.09 24.58
N ALA A 136 2.99 8.82 24.55
CA ALA A 136 1.87 8.60 23.66
C ALA A 136 1.92 9.58 22.49
N TRP A 137 1.43 9.15 21.33
CA TRP A 137 1.31 9.96 20.13
C TRP A 137 0.23 9.38 19.21
N ASP A 138 -0.43 10.26 18.45
CA ASP A 138 -1.45 9.93 17.45
C ASP A 138 -1.17 10.76 16.19
N ARG A 139 -0.73 10.10 15.12
CA ARG A 139 -0.46 10.75 13.83
C ARG A 139 -1.42 10.21 12.78
N ARG A 140 -2.22 11.10 12.19
CA ARG A 140 -3.23 10.74 11.16
C ARG A 140 -2.97 11.51 9.89
N GLY A 141 -2.76 10.80 8.79
CA GLY A 141 -2.50 11.40 7.49
C GLY A 141 -3.23 10.75 6.35
N LEU A 142 -3.15 11.39 5.19
CA LEU A 142 -3.79 10.96 3.95
C LEU A 142 -2.78 10.92 2.82
N VAL A 143 -2.76 9.83 2.07
CA VAL A 143 -2.02 9.69 0.83
C VAL A 143 -3.02 9.63 -0.33
N VAL A 144 -2.96 10.65 -1.17
CA VAL A 144 -3.81 10.78 -2.35
C VAL A 144 -3.02 10.34 -3.56
N GLY A 145 -3.55 9.38 -4.31
CA GLY A 145 -2.93 8.92 -5.54
C GLY A 145 -3.97 8.62 -6.60
N HIS A 146 -3.65 8.95 -7.85
CA HIS A 146 -4.52 8.72 -8.99
C HIS A 146 -4.99 7.26 -9.11
N VAL A 147 -6.11 7.00 -9.79
CA VAL A 147 -6.58 5.63 -10.04
C VAL A 147 -5.48 4.87 -10.78
N GLN A 148 -5.08 3.69 -10.31
CA GLN A 148 -3.95 2.91 -10.86
C GLN A 148 -2.54 3.55 -10.73
N SER A 149 -2.35 4.56 -9.88
CA SER A 149 -1.04 5.18 -9.62
C SER A 149 -0.05 4.32 -8.82
N GLY A 150 -0.41 3.09 -8.47
CA GLY A 150 0.45 2.23 -7.65
C GLY A 150 0.32 2.44 -6.13
N LYS A 151 -0.80 2.99 -5.64
CA LYS A 151 -1.09 3.14 -4.19
C LYS A 151 -0.82 1.88 -3.37
N THR A 152 -1.20 0.71 -3.88
CA THR A 152 -0.90 -0.57 -3.21
C THR A 152 0.59 -0.82 -3.08
N GLY A 153 1.38 -0.49 -4.10
CA GLY A 153 2.83 -0.57 -4.01
C GLY A 153 3.38 0.41 -2.98
N ASN A 154 2.85 1.65 -2.96
CA ASN A 154 3.22 2.68 -1.99
C ASN A 154 2.94 2.24 -0.54
N TYR A 155 1.72 1.83 -0.20
CA TYR A 155 1.47 1.39 1.18
C TYR A 155 2.19 0.08 1.54
N THR A 156 2.48 -0.80 0.57
CA THR A 156 3.31 -1.99 0.83
C THR A 156 4.74 -1.59 1.18
N GLY A 157 5.32 -0.63 0.47
CA GLY A 157 6.62 -0.04 0.79
C GLY A 157 6.61 0.64 2.16
N LEU A 158 5.58 1.44 2.46
CA LEU A 158 5.41 2.06 3.78
C LEU A 158 5.32 1.01 4.90
N ILE A 159 4.56 -0.06 4.71
CA ILE A 159 4.46 -1.19 5.65
C ILE A 159 5.83 -1.81 5.90
N CYS A 160 6.61 -2.05 4.84
CA CYS A 160 7.96 -2.60 4.97
C CYS A 160 8.86 -1.69 5.80
N LYS A 161 8.92 -0.40 5.46
CA LYS A 161 9.76 0.58 6.18
C LYS A 161 9.29 0.80 7.63
N ALA A 162 7.98 0.83 7.86
CA ALA A 162 7.42 0.93 9.21
C ALA A 162 7.76 -0.29 10.07
N ALA A 163 7.67 -1.50 9.49
CA ALA A 163 8.08 -2.72 10.15
C ALA A 163 9.58 -2.71 10.51
N ASP A 164 10.43 -2.27 9.58
CA ASP A 164 11.87 -2.10 9.82
C ASP A 164 12.15 -1.04 10.92
N ALA A 165 11.39 0.06 10.94
CA ALA A 165 11.53 1.11 11.93
C ALA A 165 11.11 0.67 13.36
N GLY A 166 10.19 -0.30 13.46
CA GLY A 166 9.78 -0.89 14.74
C GLY A 166 8.28 -0.94 15.00
N TYR A 167 7.42 -0.60 14.04
CA TYR A 167 5.98 -0.81 14.16
C TYR A 167 5.66 -2.30 14.30
N LYS A 168 4.81 -2.66 15.28
CA LYS A 168 4.59 -4.06 15.67
C LYS A 168 3.24 -4.60 15.26
N ILE A 169 2.22 -3.75 15.24
CA ILE A 169 0.88 -4.12 14.79
C ILE A 169 0.59 -3.32 13.53
N ILE A 170 0.33 -4.03 12.42
CA ILE A 170 0.04 -3.44 11.12
C ILE A 170 -1.33 -3.93 10.68
N ILE A 171 -2.32 -3.04 10.67
CA ILE A 171 -3.68 -3.33 10.25
C ILE A 171 -3.93 -2.66 8.91
N VAL A 172 -4.28 -3.45 7.90
CA VAL A 172 -4.72 -2.98 6.59
C VAL A 172 -6.24 -3.16 6.50
N LEU A 173 -6.96 -2.05 6.52
CA LEU A 173 -8.40 -2.00 6.27
C LEU A 173 -8.62 -2.01 4.76
N ALA A 174 -8.97 -3.19 4.23
CA ALA A 174 -9.38 -3.33 2.84
C ALA A 174 -10.85 -2.87 2.67
N GLY A 175 -11.29 -2.78 1.41
CA GLY A 175 -12.69 -2.44 1.07
C GLY A 175 -13.74 -3.39 1.68
N LEU A 176 -15.02 -3.12 1.39
CA LEU A 176 -16.15 -3.82 2.02
C LEU A 176 -16.25 -5.32 1.66
N HIS A 177 -15.65 -5.73 0.54
CA HIS A 177 -15.86 -7.04 -0.07
C HIS A 177 -14.70 -8.02 0.18
N ASN A 178 -15.05 -9.30 0.35
CA ASN A 178 -14.07 -10.37 0.65
C ASN A 178 -13.05 -10.59 -0.48
N ASN A 179 -13.48 -10.42 -1.74
CA ASN A 179 -12.62 -10.58 -2.92
C ASN A 179 -11.54 -9.48 -2.98
N LEU A 180 -11.91 -8.22 -2.72
CA LEU A 180 -10.96 -7.10 -2.65
C LEU A 180 -9.96 -7.31 -1.52
N ARG A 181 -10.44 -7.71 -0.34
CA ARG A 181 -9.58 -8.07 0.80
C ARG A 181 -8.63 -9.23 0.47
N ALA A 182 -9.09 -10.27 -0.23
CA ALA A 182 -8.26 -11.39 -0.66
C ALA A 182 -7.17 -10.95 -1.67
N GLN A 183 -7.49 -10.06 -2.60
CA GLN A 183 -6.51 -9.48 -3.52
C GLN A 183 -5.44 -8.67 -2.77
N THR A 184 -5.85 -7.83 -1.82
CA THR A 184 -4.90 -7.07 -0.96
C THR A 184 -4.01 -8.01 -0.16
N GLN A 185 -4.56 -9.10 0.40
CA GLN A 185 -3.78 -10.12 1.10
C GLN A 185 -2.75 -10.78 0.18
N ILE A 186 -3.12 -11.18 -1.05
CA ILE A 186 -2.17 -11.80 -2.00
C ILE A 186 -1.00 -10.85 -2.30
N ARG A 187 -1.29 -9.55 -2.48
CA ARG A 187 -0.24 -8.55 -2.73
C ARG A 187 0.70 -8.37 -1.53
N LEU A 188 0.17 -8.38 -0.30
CA LEU A 188 0.99 -8.27 0.92
C LEU A 188 1.73 -9.56 1.27
N ASP A 189 1.16 -10.71 0.93
CA ASP A 189 1.86 -12.00 1.00
C ASP A 189 3.12 -11.97 0.13
N GLU A 190 3.02 -11.42 -1.08
CA GLU A 190 4.14 -11.31 -2.01
C GLU A 190 5.09 -10.16 -1.66
N GLY A 191 4.58 -8.99 -1.28
CA GLY A 191 5.39 -7.79 -1.10
C GLY A 191 5.99 -7.63 0.30
N PHE A 192 5.43 -8.28 1.32
CA PHE A 192 5.85 -8.09 2.72
C PHE A 192 6.09 -9.42 3.47
N LEU A 193 5.15 -10.36 3.44
CA LEU A 193 5.27 -11.61 4.21
C LEU A 193 6.33 -12.56 3.63
N GLY A 194 6.36 -12.70 2.30
CA GLY A 194 7.23 -13.63 1.58
C GLY A 194 6.70 -15.07 1.50
N PHE A 195 5.45 -15.32 1.87
CA PHE A 195 4.84 -16.65 1.80
C PHE A 195 3.34 -16.59 1.54
N ALA A 196 2.80 -17.59 0.87
CA ALA A 196 1.38 -17.67 0.61
C ALA A 196 0.65 -18.06 1.90
N THR A 197 -0.24 -17.20 2.38
CA THR A 197 -1.06 -17.48 3.56
C THR A 197 -2.19 -18.44 3.18
N ILE A 198 -1.98 -19.73 3.40
CA ILE A 198 -2.94 -20.81 3.10
C ILE A 198 -3.49 -21.36 4.40
N ALA A 199 -4.81 -21.55 4.47
CA ALA A 199 -5.44 -22.17 5.63
C ALA A 199 -5.09 -23.65 5.72
N ASP A 200 -4.83 -24.15 6.94
CA ASP A 200 -4.62 -25.56 7.25
C ASP A 200 -3.47 -26.23 6.45
N ALA A 201 -2.45 -25.45 6.06
CA ALA A 201 -1.23 -25.95 5.42
C ALA A 201 -0.10 -26.11 6.46
N ASP A 202 0.56 -27.28 6.46
CA ASP A 202 1.71 -27.55 7.32
C ASP A 202 2.94 -26.72 6.92
N GLU A 203 3.07 -26.45 5.61
CA GLU A 203 4.14 -25.60 5.06
C GLU A 203 3.54 -24.48 4.21
N LEU A 204 4.01 -23.25 4.45
CA LEU A 204 3.61 -22.07 3.68
C LEU A 204 4.63 -21.84 2.55
N PRO A 205 4.22 -21.97 1.28
CA PRO A 205 5.16 -21.86 0.16
C PRO A 205 5.65 -20.42 0.02
N ALA A 206 6.94 -20.27 -0.30
CA ALA A 206 7.54 -18.96 -0.53
C ALA A 206 6.94 -18.29 -1.78
N VAL A 207 6.62 -17.00 -1.68
CA VAL A 207 6.14 -16.18 -2.79
C VAL A 207 6.75 -14.78 -2.68
N GLY A 208 6.81 -14.06 -3.80
CA GLY A 208 7.34 -12.70 -3.87
C GLY A 208 8.68 -12.52 -3.16
N VAL A 209 8.76 -11.62 -2.17
CA VAL A 209 9.97 -11.30 -1.40
C VAL A 209 10.61 -12.52 -0.73
N GLY A 210 9.85 -13.58 -0.42
CA GLY A 210 10.40 -14.80 0.17
C GLY A 210 11.13 -15.71 -0.83
N LEU A 211 11.08 -15.41 -2.12
CA LEU A 211 11.92 -16.04 -3.15
C LEU A 211 13.30 -15.38 -3.26
N ILE A 212 13.43 -14.15 -2.77
CA ILE A 212 14.65 -13.35 -2.76
C ILE A 212 15.47 -13.68 -1.52
N ASP A 213 14.84 -13.55 -0.35
CA ASP A 213 15.43 -13.92 0.92
C ASP A 213 14.58 -14.98 1.62
N LYS A 214 15.22 -16.11 1.91
CA LYS A 214 14.59 -17.28 2.51
C LYS A 214 14.77 -17.32 4.02
N ASP A 215 15.40 -16.32 4.64
CA ASP A 215 15.58 -16.27 6.09
C ASP A 215 14.20 -16.26 6.79
N MET A 216 13.92 -17.36 7.48
CA MET A 216 12.67 -17.55 8.21
C MET A 216 12.63 -16.75 9.52
N SER A 217 13.79 -16.33 10.04
CA SER A 217 13.89 -15.59 11.29
C SER A 217 13.23 -14.21 11.20
N VAL A 218 13.28 -13.60 10.01
CA VAL A 218 12.74 -12.26 9.72
C VAL A 218 11.30 -12.29 9.18
N ARG A 219 10.66 -13.45 9.06
CA ARG A 219 9.28 -13.56 8.54
C ARG A 219 8.27 -12.89 9.47
N PRO A 220 7.46 -11.92 8.98
CA PRO A 220 6.36 -11.36 9.76
C PRO A 220 5.34 -12.43 10.15
N ASN A 221 4.56 -12.14 11.19
CA ASN A 221 3.41 -12.93 11.54
C ASN A 221 2.18 -12.45 10.74
N ALA A 222 1.32 -13.38 10.33
CA ALA A 222 0.09 -13.09 9.59
C ALA A 222 -1.13 -13.51 10.41
N ALA A 223 -2.09 -12.60 10.55
CA ALA A 223 -3.32 -12.86 11.28
C ALA A 223 -4.54 -13.18 10.41
N THR A 224 -4.37 -13.08 9.11
CA THR A 224 -5.40 -13.36 8.09
C THR A 224 -4.76 -14.18 6.97
N ASN A 225 -5.58 -14.75 6.09
CA ASN A 225 -5.08 -15.54 4.97
C ASN A 225 -5.71 -15.18 3.63
N ARG A 226 -5.14 -15.68 2.53
CA ARG A 226 -5.44 -15.24 1.16
C ARG A 226 -6.75 -15.76 0.58
N SER A 227 -7.47 -16.64 1.29
CA SER A 227 -8.82 -17.10 0.91
C SER A 227 -9.87 -16.01 1.12
N GLU A 228 -10.95 -15.98 0.33
CA GLU A 228 -12.10 -15.09 0.59
C GLU A 228 -12.75 -15.29 1.98
N LYS A 229 -12.55 -16.45 2.60
CA LYS A 229 -13.00 -16.75 3.97
C LYS A 229 -11.90 -16.58 5.03
N GLY A 230 -10.72 -16.13 4.62
CA GLY A 230 -9.51 -15.98 5.45
C GLY A 230 -9.44 -14.73 6.31
N ASP A 231 -10.57 -14.06 6.53
CA ASP A 231 -10.65 -12.84 7.34
C ASP A 231 -10.55 -13.16 8.85
N PHE A 232 -10.28 -12.13 9.65
CA PHE A 232 -10.10 -12.25 11.09
C PHE A 232 -11.38 -12.78 11.75
N ASN A 233 -11.23 -13.84 12.54
CA ASN A 233 -12.34 -14.54 13.16
C ASN A 233 -11.97 -15.10 14.55
N THR A 234 -12.97 -15.59 15.28
CA THR A 234 -12.79 -16.07 16.66
C THR A 234 -11.84 -17.25 16.77
N ALA A 235 -11.81 -18.17 15.79
CA ALA A 235 -10.91 -19.32 15.83
C ALA A 235 -9.45 -18.89 15.68
N VAL A 236 -9.20 -17.94 14.79
CA VAL A 236 -7.91 -17.28 14.62
C VAL A 236 -7.50 -16.54 15.89
N ALA A 237 -8.38 -15.69 16.43
CA ALA A 237 -8.14 -14.92 17.66
C ALA A 237 -7.82 -15.80 18.88
N ALA A 238 -8.44 -16.98 18.98
CA ALA A 238 -8.22 -17.91 20.09
C ALA A 238 -6.83 -18.59 20.06
N ARG A 239 -6.24 -18.72 18.87
CA ARG A 239 -4.90 -19.31 18.67
C ARG A 239 -3.78 -18.28 18.74
N MET A 240 -4.11 -17.00 18.69
CA MET A 240 -3.15 -15.90 18.71
C MET A 240 -2.89 -15.39 20.12
N ASN A 241 -1.69 -15.72 20.63
CA ASN A 241 -1.09 -14.97 21.72
C ASN A 241 0.03 -14.11 21.14
N ILE A 242 -0.15 -12.79 21.16
CA ILE A 242 0.97 -11.89 20.93
C ILE A 242 1.84 -11.96 22.17
N SER A 243 3.00 -12.58 22.02
CA SER A 243 4.09 -12.35 22.97
C SER A 243 4.80 -11.05 22.57
N PRO A 244 5.60 -10.40 23.43
CA PRO A 244 6.49 -9.32 23.00
C PRO A 244 7.54 -9.89 22.04
N GLU A 245 7.11 -10.18 20.83
CA GLU A 245 7.86 -10.78 19.77
C GLU A 245 8.53 -9.69 18.96
N GLN A 246 9.75 -9.97 18.52
CA GLN A 246 10.53 -9.00 17.75
C GLN A 246 9.86 -8.68 16.40
N ARG A 247 8.96 -9.53 15.92
CA ARG A 247 8.43 -9.52 14.54
C ARG A 247 7.07 -8.82 14.44
N PRO A 248 6.81 -8.09 13.34
CA PRO A 248 5.55 -7.41 13.12
C PRO A 248 4.41 -8.39 12.81
N TRP A 249 3.19 -8.02 13.20
CA TRP A 249 1.95 -8.70 12.82
C TRP A 249 1.20 -7.95 11.74
N LEU A 250 0.81 -8.66 10.68
CA LEU A 250 -0.07 -8.15 9.63
C LEU A 250 -1.50 -8.66 9.80
N PHE A 251 -2.46 -7.73 9.79
CA PHE A 251 -3.89 -8.00 9.72
C PHE A 251 -4.44 -7.39 8.44
N VAL A 252 -4.99 -8.18 7.52
CA VAL A 252 -5.69 -7.67 6.33
C VAL A 252 -7.17 -7.97 6.46
N VAL A 253 -7.90 -6.97 6.95
CA VAL A 253 -9.31 -7.11 7.35
C VAL A 253 -10.20 -6.25 6.47
N LYS A 254 -11.42 -6.71 6.20
CA LYS A 254 -12.40 -5.88 5.49
C LYS A 254 -13.05 -4.87 6.44
N LYS A 255 -13.53 -3.75 5.91
CA LYS A 255 -14.36 -2.76 6.62
C LYS A 255 -15.74 -3.32 6.96
N ASN A 256 -15.83 -4.15 7.99
CA ASN A 256 -17.05 -4.84 8.39
C ASN A 256 -17.23 -4.89 9.90
N LYS A 257 -18.45 -4.60 10.35
CA LYS A 257 -18.85 -4.57 11.76
C LYS A 257 -18.33 -5.77 12.54
N THR A 258 -18.72 -6.99 12.14
CA THR A 258 -18.41 -8.21 12.88
C THR A 258 -16.90 -8.49 12.93
N VAL A 259 -16.18 -8.23 11.84
CA VAL A 259 -14.73 -8.43 11.77
C VAL A 259 -14.01 -7.45 12.68
N LEU A 260 -14.36 -6.17 12.61
CA LEU A 260 -13.77 -5.12 13.45
C LEU A 260 -14.13 -5.29 14.93
N GLU A 261 -15.35 -5.72 15.26
CA GLU A 261 -15.75 -6.06 16.64
C GLU A 261 -14.89 -7.20 17.21
N ARG A 262 -14.61 -8.23 16.40
CA ARG A 262 -13.73 -9.34 16.81
C ARG A 262 -12.30 -8.88 17.00
N LEU A 263 -11.78 -8.05 16.08
CA LEU A 263 -10.44 -7.49 16.18
C LEU A 263 -10.29 -6.62 17.44
N LEU A 264 -11.24 -5.70 17.67
CA LEU A 264 -11.29 -4.86 18.87
C LEU A 264 -11.39 -5.71 20.15
N HIS A 265 -12.26 -6.73 20.16
CA HIS A 265 -12.38 -7.65 21.30
C HIS A 265 -11.06 -8.36 21.58
N TRP A 266 -10.36 -8.82 20.55
CA TRP A 266 -9.07 -9.47 20.70
C TRP A 266 -7.99 -8.49 21.21
N ILE A 267 -7.90 -7.26 20.67
CA ILE A 267 -6.99 -6.21 21.17
C ILE A 267 -7.21 -5.98 22.66
N ARG A 268 -8.46 -5.77 23.08
CA ARG A 268 -8.84 -5.50 24.47
C ARG A 268 -8.50 -6.61 25.44
N ASN A 269 -8.53 -7.86 24.99
CA ASN A 269 -8.47 -9.01 25.89
C ASN A 269 -7.19 -9.82 25.79
N ARG A 270 -6.40 -9.64 24.72
CA ARG A 270 -5.18 -10.41 24.45
C ARG A 270 -3.94 -9.54 24.26
N VAL A 271 -4.10 -8.27 23.88
CA VAL A 271 -2.97 -7.39 23.51
C VAL A 271 -2.77 -6.28 24.53
N ALA A 272 -3.84 -5.71 25.07
CA ALA A 272 -3.77 -4.65 26.08
C ALA A 272 -2.94 -5.08 27.29
N ASN A 273 -1.96 -4.26 27.65
CA ASN A 273 -0.97 -4.50 28.70
C ASN A 273 -1.05 -3.47 29.84
N HIS A 274 -1.94 -2.48 29.72
CA HIS A 274 -2.15 -1.44 30.71
C HIS A 274 -3.65 -1.16 30.88
N VAL A 275 -4.05 -0.69 32.05
CA VAL A 275 -5.39 -0.16 32.31
C VAL A 275 -5.21 1.25 32.85
N ASP A 276 -5.74 2.22 32.11
CA ASP A 276 -5.71 3.62 32.48
C ASP A 276 -6.40 3.82 33.85
N PRO A 277 -5.74 4.41 34.84
CA PRO A 277 -6.26 4.50 36.20
C PRO A 277 -7.43 5.49 36.34
N GLU A 278 -7.55 6.47 35.45
CA GLU A 278 -8.60 7.50 35.50
C GLU A 278 -9.85 7.05 34.76
N THR A 279 -9.68 6.48 33.58
CA THR A 279 -10.79 6.10 32.68
C THR A 279 -11.15 4.62 32.76
N GLY A 280 -10.30 3.77 33.34
CA GLY A 280 -10.46 2.31 33.33
C GLY A 280 -10.27 1.68 31.94
N ARG A 281 -9.82 2.44 30.94
CA ARG A 281 -9.64 1.97 29.57
C ARG A 281 -8.45 1.02 29.49
N LYS A 282 -8.64 -0.10 28.80
CA LYS A 282 -7.54 -1.02 28.48
C LYS A 282 -6.71 -0.46 27.33
N LEU A 283 -5.41 -0.32 27.54
CA LEU A 283 -4.49 0.28 26.58
C LEU A 283 -3.36 -0.69 26.20
N VAL A 284 -2.93 -0.58 24.95
CA VAL A 284 -1.69 -1.14 24.41
C VAL A 284 -0.65 -0.01 24.40
N THR A 285 0.37 -0.13 25.26
CA THR A 285 1.37 0.93 25.46
C THR A 285 2.76 0.60 24.95
N ASN A 286 3.04 -0.68 24.68
CA ASN A 286 4.35 -1.19 24.30
C ASN A 286 4.47 -1.64 22.84
N LEU A 287 3.36 -1.65 22.07
CA LEU A 287 3.34 -2.11 20.68
C LEU A 287 2.82 -0.98 19.77
N PRO A 288 3.69 -0.27 19.03
CA PRO A 288 3.28 0.78 18.10
C PRO A 288 2.41 0.23 16.97
N LEU A 289 1.28 0.91 16.72
CA LEU A 289 0.28 0.56 15.72
C LEU A 289 0.44 1.40 14.46
N LEU A 290 0.37 0.74 13.30
CA LEU A 290 0.13 1.36 12.00
C LEU A 290 -1.19 0.82 11.42
N VAL A 291 -2.12 1.72 11.11
CA VAL A 291 -3.33 1.42 10.36
C VAL A 291 -3.21 2.02 8.97
N ILE A 292 -3.31 1.17 7.95
CA ILE A 292 -3.47 1.55 6.55
C ILE A 292 -4.93 1.39 6.18
N ASP A 293 -5.55 2.46 5.70
CA ASP A 293 -6.94 2.46 5.28
C ASP A 293 -7.04 2.61 3.76
N ASP A 294 -7.23 1.50 3.06
CA ASP A 294 -7.35 1.46 1.61
C ASP A 294 -8.76 1.86 1.18
N GLU A 295 -8.88 2.76 0.21
CA GLU A 295 -10.14 3.42 -0.16
C GLU A 295 -10.75 4.14 1.06
N SER A 296 -9.95 4.97 1.76
CA SER A 296 -10.33 5.65 3.00
C SER A 296 -11.54 6.57 2.87
N ASP A 297 -11.92 6.94 1.66
CA ASP A 297 -13.12 7.71 1.33
C ASP A 297 -14.41 6.87 1.36
N HIS A 298 -14.29 5.54 1.45
CA HIS A 298 -15.42 4.62 1.47
C HIS A 298 -15.44 3.73 2.72
N GLY A 299 -16.55 3.79 3.45
CA GLY A 299 -16.83 2.96 4.63
C GLY A 299 -16.22 3.46 5.95
N SER A 300 -15.11 4.20 5.90
CA SER A 300 -14.41 4.69 7.11
C SER A 300 -14.85 6.08 7.58
N VAL A 301 -15.30 6.93 6.64
CA VAL A 301 -15.76 8.30 6.93
C VAL A 301 -17.06 8.25 7.75
N ASP A 302 -17.14 9.08 8.79
CA ASP A 302 -18.40 9.28 9.50
C ASP A 302 -19.33 10.18 8.69
N THR A 303 -20.54 9.71 8.43
CA THR A 303 -21.58 10.47 7.72
C THR A 303 -22.70 10.89 8.66
N GLY A 304 -22.43 10.93 9.97
CA GLY A 304 -23.30 11.53 10.96
C GLY A 304 -23.36 13.05 10.81
N GLU A 305 -24.46 13.65 11.26
CA GLU A 305 -24.61 15.11 11.39
C GLU A 305 -24.15 15.52 12.80
N ASP A 306 -23.95 16.83 13.03
CA ASP A 306 -23.74 17.44 14.36
C ASP A 306 -22.55 16.88 15.17
N VAL A 307 -21.44 16.59 14.50
CA VAL A 307 -20.18 16.14 15.15
C VAL A 307 -19.53 17.18 16.07
N VAL A 308 -20.01 18.42 16.02
CA VAL A 308 -19.61 19.55 16.87
C VAL A 308 -20.83 20.35 17.30
N ASP A 309 -20.73 21.01 18.46
CA ASP A 309 -21.76 21.91 18.97
C ASP A 309 -21.81 23.26 18.22
N GLU A 310 -22.79 24.11 18.57
CA GLU A 310 -22.97 25.45 17.97
C GLU A 310 -21.75 26.38 18.14
N PHE A 311 -20.84 26.06 19.06
CA PHE A 311 -19.62 26.82 19.34
C PHE A 311 -18.38 26.20 18.67
N GLY A 312 -18.54 25.10 17.92
CA GLY A 312 -17.47 24.38 17.25
C GLY A 312 -16.59 23.54 18.17
N ASN A 313 -17.09 23.17 19.35
CA ASN A 313 -16.47 22.17 20.23
C ASN A 313 -16.95 20.76 19.87
N PRO A 314 -16.14 19.71 20.10
CA PRO A 314 -16.56 18.34 19.83
C PRO A 314 -17.81 17.95 20.63
N ASP A 315 -18.80 17.33 19.97
CA ASP A 315 -19.89 16.67 20.68
C ASP A 315 -19.40 15.31 21.20
N LEU A 316 -19.06 15.28 22.50
CA LEU A 316 -18.47 14.11 23.14
C LEU A 316 -19.41 12.91 23.22
N GLU A 317 -20.73 13.14 23.11
CA GLU A 317 -21.80 12.13 23.17
C GLU A 317 -22.29 11.70 21.78
N HIS A 318 -21.74 12.28 20.71
CA HIS A 318 -22.06 11.88 19.34
C HIS A 318 -21.89 10.37 19.15
N GLU A 319 -22.77 9.75 18.36
CA GLU A 319 -22.71 8.32 18.02
C GLU A 319 -22.20 8.13 16.59
N PRO A 320 -20.89 7.88 16.39
CA PRO A 320 -20.34 7.73 15.04
C PRO A 320 -20.92 6.50 14.34
N LYS A 321 -20.98 6.54 13.00
CA LYS A 321 -21.41 5.35 12.25
C LYS A 321 -20.55 4.13 12.58
N THR A 322 -21.17 2.96 12.55
CA THR A 322 -20.61 1.74 13.16
C THR A 322 -19.18 1.41 12.73
N ILE A 323 -18.84 1.55 11.46
CA ILE A 323 -17.47 1.24 10.98
C ILE A 323 -16.47 2.28 11.47
N ASN A 324 -16.75 3.58 11.28
CA ASN A 324 -15.94 4.69 11.80
C ASN A 324 -15.71 4.53 13.30
N ARG A 325 -16.79 4.32 14.07
CA ARG A 325 -16.76 4.06 15.52
C ARG A 325 -15.80 2.93 15.90
N LEU A 326 -15.82 1.82 15.17
CA LEU A 326 -14.96 0.66 15.44
C LEU A 326 -13.50 0.92 15.07
N ILE A 327 -13.21 1.63 13.98
CA ILE A 327 -11.84 2.01 13.60
C ILE A 327 -11.26 2.97 14.65
N ARG A 328 -12.01 4.02 15.01
CA ARG A 328 -11.65 4.96 16.08
C ARG A 328 -11.44 4.25 17.41
N SER A 329 -12.33 3.32 17.77
CA SER A 329 -12.15 2.48 18.95
C SER A 329 -10.85 1.67 18.90
N ILE A 330 -10.51 1.04 17.78
CA ILE A 330 -9.24 0.30 17.64
C ILE A 330 -8.06 1.24 17.88
N LEU A 331 -8.04 2.40 17.24
CA LEU A 331 -7.01 3.42 17.44
C LEU A 331 -6.94 3.85 18.92
N HIS A 332 -8.08 4.16 19.55
CA HIS A 332 -8.13 4.66 20.93
C HIS A 332 -7.62 3.67 22.00
N HIS A 333 -7.46 2.39 21.65
CA HIS A 333 -6.84 1.39 22.54
C HIS A 333 -5.31 1.37 22.48
N PHE A 334 -4.68 2.16 21.62
CA PHE A 334 -3.21 2.26 21.51
C PHE A 334 -2.73 3.64 21.96
N SER A 335 -1.65 3.69 22.74
CA SER A 335 -1.00 4.96 23.09
C SER A 335 -0.08 5.47 21.98
N ARG A 336 0.42 4.57 21.13
CA ARG A 336 1.35 4.86 20.02
C ARG A 336 0.73 4.39 18.72
N LYS A 337 0.15 5.32 17.96
CA LYS A 337 -0.68 4.96 16.81
C LYS A 337 -0.52 5.91 15.63
N ALA A 338 -0.42 5.31 14.45
CA ALA A 338 -0.44 5.99 13.17
C ALA A 338 -1.62 5.48 12.34
N TYR A 339 -2.35 6.39 11.70
CA TYR A 339 -3.38 6.09 10.72
C TYR A 339 -3.03 6.77 9.41
N VAL A 340 -2.99 6.02 8.31
CA VAL A 340 -2.73 6.54 6.97
C VAL A 340 -3.84 6.09 6.04
N GLY A 341 -4.70 7.04 5.65
CA GLY A 341 -5.70 6.81 4.60
C GLY A 341 -5.06 6.82 3.22
N TYR A 342 -5.47 5.92 2.35
CA TYR A 342 -5.10 5.89 0.94
C TYR A 342 -6.36 6.02 0.08
N THR A 343 -6.39 7.02 -0.80
CA THR A 343 -7.55 7.24 -1.68
C THR A 343 -7.17 7.86 -3.03
N ALA A 344 -8.06 7.74 -4.02
CA ALA A 344 -8.01 8.56 -5.24
C ALA A 344 -8.86 9.82 -5.13
N THR A 345 -9.78 9.87 -4.17
CA THR A 345 -10.91 10.79 -4.10
C THR A 345 -11.00 11.35 -2.68
N PRO A 346 -10.11 12.30 -2.33
CA PRO A 346 -9.93 12.76 -0.95
C PRO A 346 -11.10 13.59 -0.41
N PHE A 347 -12.10 13.91 -1.24
CA PHE A 347 -13.23 14.76 -0.88
C PHE A 347 -13.87 14.36 0.45
N ALA A 348 -14.24 13.09 0.61
CA ALA A 348 -14.89 12.64 1.84
C ALA A 348 -13.95 12.72 3.07
N ASN A 349 -12.64 12.57 2.88
CA ASN A 349 -11.67 12.62 3.97
C ASN A 349 -11.36 14.05 4.44
N ILE A 350 -11.26 15.01 3.51
CA ILE A 350 -10.98 16.41 3.85
C ILE A 350 -12.18 17.12 4.49
N PHE A 351 -13.39 16.58 4.31
CA PHE A 351 -14.61 17.08 4.94
C PHE A 351 -14.91 16.43 6.29
N ILE A 352 -14.08 15.50 6.78
CA ILE A 352 -14.16 15.07 8.18
C ILE A 352 -13.87 16.29 9.05
N HIS A 353 -14.68 16.52 10.09
CA HIS A 353 -14.46 17.65 10.97
C HIS A 353 -13.15 17.45 11.75
N ASP A 354 -12.25 18.44 11.69
CA ASP A 354 -10.91 18.39 12.29
C ASP A 354 -10.92 18.25 13.82
N ARG A 355 -11.95 18.80 14.45
CA ARG A 355 -12.26 18.67 15.88
C ARG A 355 -13.22 17.52 16.23
N GLY A 356 -13.64 16.69 15.27
CA GLY A 356 -14.55 15.59 15.58
C GLY A 356 -13.92 14.63 16.60
N GLU A 357 -14.51 14.46 17.77
CA GLU A 357 -14.01 13.60 18.84
C GLU A 357 -15.16 13.13 19.72
N THR A 358 -15.08 11.90 20.25
CA THR A 358 -16.00 11.44 21.28
C THR A 358 -15.24 10.88 22.47
N GLN A 359 -15.84 10.90 23.66
CA GLN A 359 -15.17 10.44 24.87
C GLN A 359 -14.74 8.96 24.77
N GLU A 360 -15.63 8.12 24.25
CA GLU A 360 -15.45 6.67 24.18
C GLU A 360 -14.57 6.22 23.00
N HIS A 361 -14.46 7.02 21.93
CA HIS A 361 -13.79 6.60 20.69
C HIS A 361 -12.62 7.49 20.28
N GLY A 362 -12.39 8.60 20.98
CA GLY A 362 -11.30 9.53 20.71
C GLY A 362 -11.52 10.33 19.42
N PRO A 363 -10.48 10.97 18.89
CA PRO A 363 -10.57 11.81 17.70
C PRO A 363 -11.06 11.04 16.47
N ASP A 364 -11.66 11.74 15.51
CA ASP A 364 -12.09 11.22 14.21
C ASP A 364 -10.90 11.12 13.22
N LEU A 365 -11.12 10.50 12.07
CA LEU A 365 -10.09 10.11 11.10
C LEU A 365 -9.58 11.26 10.22
N PHE A 366 -9.82 12.52 10.62
CA PHE A 366 -9.31 13.68 9.90
C PHE A 366 -7.78 13.62 9.77
N PRO A 367 -7.20 13.88 8.58
CA PRO A 367 -5.75 13.82 8.36
C PRO A 367 -5.02 15.04 8.94
N ALA A 368 -5.05 15.20 10.26
CA ALA A 368 -4.50 16.35 10.97
C ALA A 368 -2.97 16.51 10.82
N ALA A 369 -2.24 15.41 10.59
CA ALA A 369 -0.78 15.43 10.54
C ALA A 369 -0.25 15.78 9.14
N PHE A 370 -0.80 15.18 8.08
CA PHE A 370 -0.34 15.44 6.71
C PHE A 370 -1.31 14.97 5.62
N ILE A 371 -1.20 15.58 4.45
CA ILE A 371 -1.78 15.12 3.19
C ILE A 371 -0.67 15.09 2.13
N THR A 372 -0.35 13.91 1.61
CA THR A 372 0.64 13.72 0.53
C THR A 372 -0.08 13.36 -0.77
N SER A 373 0.12 14.16 -1.82
CA SER A 373 -0.33 13.87 -3.18
C SER A 373 0.80 13.20 -3.97
N LEU A 374 0.60 11.94 -4.32
CA LEU A 374 1.56 11.17 -5.12
C LEU A 374 1.53 11.63 -6.58
N ALA A 375 2.72 11.91 -7.11
CA ALA A 375 2.88 12.24 -8.51
C ALA A 375 2.44 11.08 -9.42
N ALA A 376 1.70 11.39 -10.48
CA ALA A 376 1.42 10.41 -11.53
C ALA A 376 2.66 10.23 -12.42
N PRO A 377 2.96 8.98 -12.85
CA PRO A 377 3.99 8.77 -13.86
C PRO A 377 3.56 9.35 -15.21
N SER A 378 4.51 9.68 -16.09
CA SER A 378 4.25 10.33 -17.38
C SER A 378 3.35 9.53 -18.33
N ASN A 379 3.27 8.21 -18.15
CA ASN A 379 2.40 7.32 -18.90
C ASN A 379 1.02 7.10 -18.25
N TYR A 380 0.70 7.82 -17.18
CA TYR A 380 -0.63 7.78 -16.59
C TYR A 380 -1.68 8.33 -17.56
N VAL A 381 -2.79 7.60 -17.69
CA VAL A 381 -3.94 7.98 -18.50
C VAL A 381 -5.13 8.13 -17.55
N GLY A 382 -5.29 9.34 -17.02
CA GLY A 382 -6.37 9.68 -16.10
C GLY A 382 -7.60 10.25 -16.80
N PRO A 383 -8.70 10.50 -16.05
CA PRO A 383 -9.93 11.07 -16.58
C PRO A 383 -9.73 12.34 -17.40
N GLY A 384 -8.83 13.24 -17.00
CA GLY A 384 -8.54 14.46 -17.77
C GLY A 384 -7.91 14.21 -19.15
N ARG A 385 -7.16 13.11 -19.31
CA ARG A 385 -6.60 12.69 -20.61
C ARG A 385 -7.65 11.97 -21.46
N VAL A 386 -8.51 11.18 -20.82
CA VAL A 386 -9.58 10.39 -21.47
C VAL A 386 -10.76 11.27 -21.89
N PHE A 387 -11.22 12.15 -21.03
CA PHE A 387 -12.43 12.96 -21.23
C PHE A 387 -12.13 14.43 -21.56
N GLY A 388 -10.86 14.84 -21.55
CA GLY A 388 -10.48 16.25 -21.63
C GLY A 388 -10.63 16.97 -20.29
N SER A 389 -10.14 18.22 -20.24
CA SER A 389 -10.45 19.14 -19.15
C SER A 389 -11.44 20.20 -19.65
N ALA A 390 -12.17 20.86 -18.75
CA ALA A 390 -13.04 21.97 -19.13
C ALA A 390 -12.29 23.13 -19.84
N SER A 391 -10.96 23.18 -19.71
CA SER A 391 -10.06 24.20 -20.26
C SER A 391 -9.12 23.69 -21.36
N SER A 392 -9.21 22.42 -21.76
CA SER A 392 -8.37 21.86 -22.82
C SER A 392 -9.10 20.74 -23.57
N THR A 393 -9.21 20.90 -24.88
CA THR A 393 -9.56 19.80 -25.79
C THR A 393 -8.50 18.71 -25.65
N PRO A 394 -8.88 17.45 -25.35
CA PRO A 394 -7.91 16.36 -25.32
C PRO A 394 -7.28 16.23 -26.71
N GLU A 395 -5.97 15.94 -26.77
CA GLU A 395 -5.42 15.33 -27.99
C GLU A 395 -6.26 14.08 -28.26
N ASP A 396 -6.77 13.92 -29.49
CA ASP A 396 -7.72 12.88 -29.89
C ASP A 396 -7.18 11.47 -29.57
N LEU A 397 -7.37 11.01 -28.33
CA LEU A 397 -7.21 9.61 -28.00
C LEU A 397 -8.32 8.87 -28.74
N PRO A 398 -8.01 7.81 -29.52
CA PRO A 398 -9.02 7.01 -30.24
C PRO A 398 -9.77 6.10 -29.26
N LEU A 399 -10.46 6.70 -28.29
CA LEU A 399 -11.19 6.02 -27.21
C LEU A 399 -12.50 5.40 -27.71
N VAL A 400 -13.03 5.97 -28.78
CA VAL A 400 -14.24 5.48 -29.43
C VAL A 400 -13.84 4.98 -30.81
N ARG A 401 -13.93 3.65 -31.00
CA ARG A 401 -13.95 3.06 -32.33
C ARG A 401 -15.42 2.86 -32.71
N PRO A 402 -15.99 3.66 -33.64
CA PRO A 402 -17.29 3.35 -34.20
C PRO A 402 -17.15 2.01 -34.95
N LEU A 403 -18.06 1.09 -34.69
CA LEU A 403 -18.20 -0.14 -35.46
C LEU A 403 -19.31 0.07 -36.48
N LEU A 404 -19.05 -0.29 -37.73
CA LEU A 404 -20.08 -0.36 -38.77
C LEU A 404 -21.00 -1.56 -38.51
N ASP A 405 -22.22 -1.50 -39.04
CA ASP A 405 -23.24 -2.54 -38.86
C ASP A 405 -22.73 -3.94 -39.25
N ASP A 406 -21.98 -4.03 -40.34
CA ASP A 406 -21.38 -5.28 -40.82
C ASP A 406 -20.26 -5.82 -39.92
N GLU A 407 -19.57 -4.96 -39.16
CA GLU A 407 -18.51 -5.36 -38.24
C GLU A 407 -19.06 -6.05 -36.98
N PHE A 408 -20.24 -5.65 -36.48
CA PHE A 408 -20.77 -6.17 -35.21
C PHE A 408 -21.97 -7.12 -35.34
N GLN A 409 -22.80 -6.98 -36.39
CA GLN A 409 -23.98 -7.83 -36.57
C GLN A 409 -23.70 -9.36 -36.55
N PRO A 410 -22.55 -9.88 -37.07
CA PRO A 410 -22.28 -11.32 -37.06
C PRO A 410 -22.14 -11.93 -35.67
N TRP A 411 -21.61 -11.17 -34.70
CA TRP A 411 -21.33 -11.64 -33.34
C TRP A 411 -22.21 -10.97 -32.27
N MET A 412 -22.89 -9.86 -32.58
CA MET A 412 -23.85 -9.20 -31.70
C MET A 412 -25.04 -8.66 -32.50
N PRO A 413 -26.01 -9.53 -32.85
CA PRO A 413 -27.19 -9.13 -33.60
C PRO A 413 -28.01 -8.08 -32.83
N PRO A 414 -28.54 -7.03 -33.48
CA PRO A 414 -29.36 -5.99 -32.84
C PRO A 414 -30.58 -6.53 -32.11
N ARG A 415 -31.10 -7.69 -32.53
CA ARG A 415 -32.25 -8.39 -31.93
C ARG A 415 -31.83 -9.71 -31.28
N HIS A 416 -30.98 -9.65 -30.25
CA HIS A 416 -30.61 -10.82 -29.45
C HIS A 416 -31.51 -10.96 -28.21
N LYS A 417 -31.63 -12.17 -27.66
CA LYS A 417 -32.39 -12.44 -26.43
C LYS A 417 -31.54 -12.11 -25.20
N ASN A 418 -32.20 -11.82 -24.08
CA ASN A 418 -31.52 -11.70 -22.78
C ASN A 418 -30.69 -12.98 -22.49
N GLY A 419 -29.44 -12.80 -22.07
CA GLY A 419 -28.47 -13.89 -21.87
C GLY A 419 -27.71 -14.34 -23.12
N TYR A 420 -27.87 -13.68 -24.27
CA TYR A 420 -27.06 -13.94 -25.47
C TYR A 420 -25.58 -13.73 -25.18
N ARG A 421 -24.76 -14.69 -25.64
CA ARG A 421 -23.30 -14.61 -25.57
C ARG A 421 -22.75 -14.33 -26.96
N PRO A 422 -22.07 -13.20 -27.17
CA PRO A 422 -21.36 -12.94 -28.40
C PRO A 422 -20.42 -14.09 -28.75
N ARG A 423 -20.33 -14.42 -30.05
CA ARG A 423 -19.47 -15.49 -30.56
C ARG A 423 -18.15 -14.95 -31.10
#